data_AF-A0A950MCJ6-F1
#
_entry.id   AF-A0A950MCJ6-F1
#
_cell.length_a   1.000
_cell.length_b   1.000
_cell.length_c   1.000
_cell.angle_alpha   90.00
_cell.angle_beta   90.00
_cell.angle_gamma   90.00
#
_symmetry.space_group_name_H-M   'P 1'
#
loop_
_entity.id
_entity.type
_entity.pdbx_description
1 polymer ?
#
loop_
_entity_poly.entity_id
_entity_poly.type
_entity_poly.pdbx_seq_one_letter_code
_entity_poly.pdbx_strand_id
1 'polypeptide(L)'
;MKRLLVAALAALALAGTAISNADAAFSGRWAVMPTRDGDQNQVQLRLEYSDVGNGHYGNSSWSSSVALADAGIPADKLRGPIGPVTFTIQREPGTFSCFGSAGEGSGAGQFTYAQSPHFDDALASRGLGRPDFRQSLELAIGGVTLAFIDQLRRFTQHMTTADVARAVEHGVTQRWVADLASVGYRVDSLDQLVRMRDHGVTTDMIKAVQNAGYRNLSPDDLLRLADHGVRERYITEMRAGGYTNLTADQLVVMRDHGISTDFIGELAAAGYKNLPADQLMALRDHGVSTRFIADLAAAGYKNLSVDDL
;
A
#
# COMPACT_ATOMS: atom_id res chain seq x y z
N MET A 1 -39.79 0.17 -79.41
CA MET A 1 -39.86 -1.29 -79.16
C MET A 1 -38.61 -1.73 -78.40
N LYS A 2 -38.79 -2.41 -77.26
CA LYS A 2 -37.93 -3.41 -76.58
C LYS A 2 -36.42 -3.07 -76.39
N ARG A 3 -35.99 -2.71 -75.17
CA ARG A 3 -35.38 -3.55 -74.09
C ARG A 3 -33.98 -4.10 -74.41
N LEU A 4 -33.00 -3.76 -73.57
CA LEU A 4 -32.16 -4.75 -72.85
C LEU A 4 -31.24 -4.08 -71.80
N LEU A 5 -31.29 -4.61 -70.58
CA LEU A 5 -30.38 -4.36 -69.46
C LEU A 5 -29.02 -5.01 -69.70
N VAL A 6 -27.96 -4.39 -69.18
CA VAL A 6 -26.75 -5.10 -68.70
C VAL A 6 -26.38 -4.53 -67.34
N ALA A 7 -26.40 -5.40 -66.33
CA ALA A 7 -25.80 -5.18 -65.02
C ALA A 7 -24.37 -5.72 -65.03
N ALA A 8 -23.43 -5.06 -64.36
CA ALA A 8 -22.14 -5.65 -64.00
C ALA A 8 -21.71 -5.13 -62.62
N LEU A 9 -21.38 -6.11 -61.76
CA LEU A 9 -21.13 -6.05 -60.33
C LEU A 9 -19.95 -5.15 -59.94
N ALA A 10 -20.12 -4.39 -58.86
CA ALA A 10 -19.04 -3.87 -58.04
C ALA A 10 -18.62 -4.93 -57.01
N ALA A 11 -17.37 -5.38 -57.04
CA ALA A 11 -16.79 -6.21 -56.00
C ALA A 11 -16.37 -5.30 -54.82
N LEU A 12 -17.14 -5.33 -53.74
CA LEU A 12 -16.78 -4.71 -52.47
C LEU A 12 -15.86 -5.67 -51.71
N ALA A 13 -14.56 -5.39 -51.67
CA ALA A 13 -13.63 -6.11 -50.80
C ALA A 13 -13.84 -5.63 -49.35
N LEU A 14 -14.59 -6.41 -48.56
CA LEU A 14 -14.61 -6.28 -47.11
C LEU A 14 -13.26 -6.76 -46.58
N ALA A 15 -12.41 -5.82 -46.14
CA ALA A 15 -11.29 -6.12 -45.27
C ALA A 15 -11.84 -6.54 -43.91
N GLY A 16 -12.19 -7.82 -43.77
CA GLY A 16 -12.45 -8.43 -42.49
C GLY A 16 -11.15 -8.44 -41.69
N THR A 17 -11.07 -7.64 -40.63
CA THR A 17 -10.08 -7.86 -39.58
C THR A 17 -10.39 -9.21 -38.96
N ALA A 18 -9.66 -10.24 -39.37
CA ALA A 18 -9.61 -11.49 -38.66
C ALA A 18 -9.10 -11.19 -37.25
N ILE A 19 -10.00 -11.20 -36.26
CA ILE A 19 -9.61 -11.36 -34.87
C ILE A 19 -9.10 -12.79 -34.80
N SER A 20 -7.79 -12.97 -34.95
CA SER A 20 -7.17 -14.25 -34.63
C SER A 20 -7.48 -14.55 -33.17
N ASN A 21 -8.11 -15.70 -32.92
CA ASN A 21 -8.22 -16.29 -31.59
C ASN A 21 -6.80 -16.65 -31.12
N ALA A 22 -6.05 -15.66 -30.65
CA ALA A 22 -4.90 -15.87 -29.79
C ALA A 22 -5.43 -16.38 -28.44
N ASP A 23 -4.78 -17.41 -27.89
CA ASP A 23 -5.05 -18.04 -26.60
C ASP A 23 -5.70 -17.07 -25.61
N ALA A 24 -6.89 -17.44 -25.10
CA ALA A 24 -7.81 -16.58 -24.35
C ALA A 24 -7.07 -15.59 -23.45
N ALA A 25 -6.78 -14.40 -24.00
CA ALA A 25 -6.00 -13.41 -23.30
C ALA A 25 -6.86 -12.95 -22.15
N PHE A 26 -6.41 -13.23 -20.93
CA PHE A 26 -7.06 -12.76 -19.73
C PHE A 26 -7.36 -11.27 -19.86
N SER A 27 -8.58 -10.88 -19.50
CA SER A 27 -9.03 -9.51 -19.61
C SER A 27 -9.39 -8.93 -18.26
N GLY A 28 -9.11 -7.64 -18.11
CA GLY A 28 -9.47 -6.86 -16.94
C GLY A 28 -9.83 -5.44 -17.33
N ARG A 29 -10.01 -4.58 -16.33
CA ARG A 29 -10.31 -3.17 -16.49
C ARG A 29 -9.17 -2.34 -15.94
N TRP A 30 -8.87 -1.24 -16.59
CA TRP A 30 -7.95 -0.24 -16.07
C TRP A 30 -8.71 1.07 -15.82
N ALA A 31 -8.23 1.84 -14.85
CA ALA A 31 -8.62 3.22 -14.65
C ALA A 31 -7.41 4.04 -14.23
N VAL A 32 -7.38 5.30 -14.65
CA VAL A 32 -6.40 6.29 -14.25
C VAL A 32 -7.12 7.53 -13.75
N MET A 33 -6.71 8.02 -12.59
CA MET A 33 -7.25 9.23 -11.95
C MET A 33 -6.11 10.13 -11.49
N PRO A 34 -6.33 11.44 -11.33
CA PRO A 34 -5.38 12.34 -10.69
C PRO A 34 -5.04 11.89 -9.27
N THR A 35 -3.81 12.13 -8.83
CA THR A 35 -3.40 11.94 -7.43
C THR A 35 -3.99 13.05 -6.54
N ARG A 36 -4.12 12.78 -5.23
CA ARG A 36 -4.70 13.74 -4.27
C ARG A 36 -3.86 15.00 -4.08
N ASP A 37 -2.54 14.89 -4.26
CA ASP A 37 -1.60 16.00 -4.16
C ASP A 37 -1.54 16.87 -5.43
N GLY A 38 -2.21 16.44 -6.51
CA GLY A 38 -2.30 17.19 -7.76
C GLY A 38 -1.03 17.17 -8.61
N ASP A 39 -0.06 16.27 -8.34
CA ASP A 39 1.12 16.12 -9.19
C ASP A 39 0.72 15.59 -10.58
N GLN A 40 0.83 16.45 -11.59
CA GLN A 40 0.44 16.13 -12.97
C GLN A 40 1.35 15.12 -13.67
N ASN A 41 2.48 14.74 -13.05
CA ASN A 41 3.38 13.70 -13.53
C ASN A 41 3.14 12.36 -12.84
N GLN A 42 2.22 12.30 -11.87
CA GLN A 42 1.77 11.10 -11.20
C GLN A 42 0.29 10.86 -11.50
N VAL A 43 -0.08 9.59 -11.49
CA VAL A 43 -1.48 9.18 -11.60
C VAL A 43 -1.76 8.03 -10.65
N GLN A 44 -2.99 7.97 -10.15
CA GLN A 44 -3.49 6.78 -9.50
C GLN A 44 -3.93 5.78 -10.59
N LEU A 45 -3.10 4.77 -10.85
CA LEU A 45 -3.43 3.66 -11.73
C LEU A 45 -4.16 2.59 -10.93
N ARG A 46 -5.29 2.12 -11.46
CA ARG A 46 -6.05 0.98 -10.95
C ARG A 46 -6.17 -0.10 -12.03
N LEU A 47 -5.96 -1.35 -11.63
CA LEU A 47 -6.20 -2.54 -12.44
C LEU A 47 -7.19 -3.45 -11.69
N GLU A 48 -8.33 -3.72 -12.31
CA GLU A 48 -9.39 -4.58 -11.78
C GLU A 48 -9.53 -5.80 -12.65
N TYR A 49 -9.74 -6.97 -12.05
CA TYR A 49 -9.89 -8.20 -12.79
C TYR A 49 -10.63 -9.26 -11.97
N SER A 50 -11.35 -10.13 -12.66
CA SER A 50 -12.08 -11.23 -12.03
C SER A 50 -11.29 -12.52 -12.13
N ASP A 51 -11.32 -13.30 -11.07
CA ASP A 51 -10.75 -14.64 -11.01
C ASP A 51 -11.81 -15.65 -10.56
N VAL A 52 -11.64 -16.90 -11.00
CA VAL A 52 -12.42 -18.05 -10.58
C VAL A 52 -11.47 -19.01 -9.84
N GLY A 53 -11.23 -18.72 -8.56
CA GLY A 53 -10.43 -19.58 -7.67
C GLY A 53 -11.32 -20.46 -6.81
N ASN A 54 -11.07 -21.78 -6.77
CA ASN A 54 -11.81 -22.75 -5.92
C ASN A 54 -13.35 -22.67 -6.02
N GLY A 55 -13.89 -22.33 -7.19
CA GLY A 55 -15.34 -22.22 -7.41
C GLY A 55 -15.98 -20.92 -6.88
N HIS A 56 -15.19 -19.98 -6.38
CA HIS A 56 -15.65 -18.65 -5.99
C HIS A 56 -15.26 -17.60 -7.04
N TYR A 57 -16.23 -16.80 -7.45
CA TYR A 57 -15.99 -15.62 -8.29
C TYR A 57 -15.49 -14.49 -7.40
N GLY A 58 -14.22 -14.10 -7.57
CA GLY A 58 -13.59 -13.02 -6.83
C GLY A 58 -13.22 -11.86 -7.75
N ASN A 59 -13.60 -10.64 -7.40
CA ASN A 59 -13.08 -9.44 -8.05
C ASN A 59 -11.86 -8.95 -7.29
N SER A 60 -10.73 -8.91 -7.97
CA SER A 60 -9.48 -8.32 -7.47
C SER A 60 -9.34 -6.90 -8.00
N SER A 61 -8.82 -6.01 -7.18
CA SER A 61 -8.50 -4.63 -7.56
C SER A 61 -7.16 -4.25 -6.96
N TRP A 62 -6.22 -3.87 -7.82
CA TRP A 62 -4.95 -3.27 -7.42
C TRP A 62 -4.95 -1.79 -7.78
N SER A 63 -4.35 -0.96 -6.94
CA SER A 63 -4.26 0.48 -7.16
C SER A 63 -2.97 1.05 -6.58
N SER A 64 -2.21 1.82 -7.37
CA SER A 64 -1.01 2.52 -6.90
C SER A 64 -0.86 3.89 -7.54
N SER A 65 -0.24 4.82 -6.82
CA SER A 65 0.31 6.03 -7.44
C SER A 65 1.55 5.63 -8.23
N VAL A 66 1.61 6.02 -9.50
CA VAL A 66 2.72 5.72 -10.44
C VAL A 66 3.02 6.94 -11.29
N ALA A 67 4.26 7.02 -11.81
CA ALA A 67 4.57 8.04 -12.80
C ALA A 67 3.70 7.84 -14.04
N LEU A 68 3.26 8.94 -14.67
CA LEU A 68 2.43 8.88 -15.87
C LEU A 68 3.07 8.04 -16.99
N ALA A 69 4.40 8.13 -17.12
CA ALA A 69 5.16 7.31 -18.08
C ALA A 69 5.03 5.80 -17.79
N ASP A 70 5.01 5.40 -16.52
CA ASP A 70 4.89 3.99 -16.10
C ASP A 70 3.46 3.45 -16.24
N ALA A 71 2.47 4.34 -16.30
CA ALA A 71 1.08 3.99 -16.61
C ALA A 71 0.86 3.74 -18.12
N GLY A 72 1.83 4.08 -18.98
CA GLY A 72 1.79 3.85 -20.42
C GLY A 72 0.82 4.74 -21.21
N ILE A 73 -0.01 5.55 -20.54
CA ILE A 73 -0.96 6.44 -21.21
C ILE A 73 -0.21 7.65 -21.78
N PRO A 74 -0.37 7.97 -23.09
CA PRO A 74 0.22 9.18 -23.66
C PRO A 74 -0.28 10.45 -22.95
N ALA A 75 0.65 11.29 -22.50
CA ALA A 75 0.32 12.46 -21.67
C ALA A 75 -0.59 13.48 -22.39
N ASP A 76 -0.41 13.64 -23.70
CA ASP A 76 -1.25 14.48 -24.55
C ASP A 76 -2.70 13.96 -24.63
N LYS A 77 -2.87 12.62 -24.67
CA LYS A 77 -4.20 11.98 -24.67
C LYS A 77 -4.88 12.09 -23.31
N LEU A 78 -4.14 11.92 -22.22
CA LEU A 78 -4.72 12.03 -20.88
C LEU A 78 -5.14 13.48 -20.57
N ARG A 79 -4.37 14.48 -21.01
CA ARG A 79 -4.61 15.90 -20.71
C ARG A 79 -5.54 16.58 -21.72
N GLY A 80 -5.74 15.99 -22.89
CA GLY A 80 -6.60 16.52 -23.95
C GLY A 80 -8.09 16.25 -23.73
N PRO A 81 -8.94 16.56 -24.74
CA PRO A 81 -10.35 16.20 -24.73
C PRO A 81 -10.56 14.69 -24.61
N ILE A 82 -11.65 14.28 -23.97
CA ILE A 82 -12.01 12.87 -23.84
C ILE A 82 -12.13 12.22 -25.22
N GLY A 83 -11.34 11.17 -25.44
CA GLY A 83 -11.32 10.43 -26.70
C GLY A 83 -10.78 9.01 -26.54
N PRO A 84 -10.86 8.19 -27.61
CA PRO A 84 -10.38 6.82 -27.58
C PRO A 84 -8.86 6.78 -27.42
N VAL A 85 -8.38 5.79 -26.66
CA VAL A 85 -6.95 5.53 -26.47
C VAL A 85 -6.65 4.04 -26.56
N THR A 86 -5.49 3.72 -27.14
CA THR A 86 -4.87 2.40 -27.11
C THR A 86 -3.41 2.58 -26.76
N PHE A 87 -2.91 1.79 -25.82
CA PHE A 87 -1.52 1.85 -25.36
C PHE A 87 -1.12 0.52 -24.73
N THR A 88 0.18 0.35 -24.49
CA THR A 88 0.72 -0.85 -23.86
C THR A 88 1.46 -0.48 -22.59
N ILE A 89 1.31 -1.29 -21.55
CA ILE A 89 2.16 -1.24 -20.37
C ILE A 89 3.11 -2.43 -20.47
N GLN A 90 4.37 -2.16 -20.82
CA GLN A 90 5.41 -3.17 -20.86
C GLN A 90 5.99 -3.36 -19.46
N ARG A 91 5.93 -4.58 -18.94
CA ARG A 91 6.63 -4.99 -17.73
C ARG A 91 7.52 -6.19 -18.06
N GLU A 92 8.47 -6.51 -17.19
CA GLU A 92 9.29 -7.70 -17.40
C GLU A 92 8.46 -9.00 -17.33
N PRO A 93 7.51 -9.19 -16.38
CA PRO A 93 6.73 -10.43 -16.29
C PRO A 93 5.72 -10.59 -17.43
N GLY A 94 5.35 -9.52 -18.13
CA GLY A 94 4.43 -9.56 -19.26
C GLY A 94 3.99 -8.19 -19.76
N THR A 95 3.08 -8.21 -20.74
CA THR A 95 2.61 -7.02 -21.45
C THR A 95 1.11 -6.85 -21.27
N PHE A 96 0.69 -5.66 -20.84
CA PHE A 96 -0.72 -5.28 -20.87
C PHE A 96 -1.01 -4.52 -22.16
N SER A 97 -2.03 -4.96 -22.91
CA SER A 97 -2.58 -4.22 -24.05
C SER A 97 -3.87 -3.54 -23.64
N CYS A 98 -3.87 -2.22 -23.55
CA CYS A 98 -4.95 -1.43 -22.99
C CYS A 98 -5.73 -0.69 -24.09
N PHE A 99 -7.05 -0.69 -24.00
CA PHE A 99 -7.94 0.09 -24.86
C PHE A 99 -9.08 0.71 -24.06
N GLY A 100 -9.54 1.89 -24.43
CA GLY A 100 -10.60 2.59 -23.71
C GLY A 100 -10.74 4.05 -24.12
N SER A 101 -11.05 4.91 -23.15
CA SER A 101 -11.12 6.36 -23.35
C SER A 101 -10.36 7.09 -22.25
N ALA A 102 -9.70 8.18 -22.62
CA ALA A 102 -8.98 9.06 -21.70
C ALA A 102 -9.10 10.52 -22.14
N GLY A 103 -8.99 11.43 -21.18
CA GLY A 103 -9.01 12.88 -21.38
C GLY A 103 -9.35 13.59 -20.07
N GLU A 104 -9.16 14.90 -20.03
CA GLU A 104 -9.46 15.74 -18.87
C GLU A 104 -8.80 15.23 -17.55
N GLY A 105 -7.63 14.61 -17.67
CA GLY A 105 -6.84 14.10 -16.54
C GLY A 105 -7.25 12.71 -16.04
N SER A 106 -8.23 12.05 -16.65
CA SER A 106 -8.70 10.72 -16.25
C SER A 106 -8.87 9.78 -17.44
N GLY A 107 -8.98 8.48 -17.19
CA GLY A 107 -9.29 7.50 -18.23
C GLY A 107 -9.72 6.16 -17.66
N ALA A 108 -10.39 5.37 -18.47
CA ALA A 108 -10.75 4.00 -18.14
C ALA A 108 -10.97 3.14 -19.39
N GLY A 109 -10.85 1.83 -19.20
CA GLY A 109 -11.07 0.89 -20.29
C GLY A 109 -10.82 -0.55 -19.88
N GLN A 110 -10.49 -1.37 -20.86
CA GLN A 110 -10.15 -2.77 -20.70
C GLN A 110 -8.68 -3.01 -21.07
N PHE A 111 -8.11 -4.07 -20.50
CA PHE A 111 -6.81 -4.56 -20.89
C PHE A 111 -6.86 -6.06 -21.17
N THR A 112 -5.95 -6.54 -22.00
CA THR A 112 -5.55 -7.95 -22.06
C THR A 112 -4.13 -8.11 -21.54
N TYR A 113 -3.79 -9.29 -21.00
CA TYR A 113 -2.45 -9.60 -20.50
C TYR A 113 -1.82 -10.78 -21.24
N ALA A 114 -0.56 -10.61 -21.63
CA ALA A 114 0.29 -11.65 -22.19
C ALA A 114 1.56 -11.84 -21.35
N GLN A 115 1.73 -13.05 -20.80
CA GLN A 115 2.89 -13.45 -20.00
C GLN A 115 4.19 -13.45 -20.84
N SER A 116 5.32 -13.16 -20.19
CA SER A 116 6.66 -13.17 -20.79
C SER A 116 7.40 -14.48 -20.49
N PRO A 117 7.54 -15.40 -21.47
CA PRO A 117 8.27 -16.64 -21.27
C PRO A 117 9.74 -16.42 -20.87
N HIS A 118 10.35 -15.34 -21.38
CA HIS A 118 11.72 -14.95 -21.05
C HIS A 118 11.87 -14.64 -19.55
N PHE A 119 10.90 -13.93 -18.95
CA PHE A 119 10.94 -13.65 -17.52
C PHE A 119 10.70 -14.92 -16.68
N ASP A 120 9.78 -15.77 -17.11
CA ASP A 120 9.52 -17.05 -16.44
C ASP A 120 10.74 -17.97 -16.41
N ASP A 121 11.43 -18.07 -17.55
CA ASP A 121 12.68 -18.84 -17.67
C ASP A 121 13.78 -18.23 -16.79
N ALA A 122 13.82 -16.90 -16.68
CA ALA A 122 14.76 -16.18 -15.82
C ALA A 122 14.48 -16.38 -14.32
N LEU A 123 13.22 -16.52 -13.90
CA LEU A 123 12.84 -16.90 -12.52
C LEU A 123 13.21 -18.36 -12.23
N ALA A 124 12.89 -19.27 -13.15
CA ALA A 124 13.23 -20.69 -13.02
C ALA A 124 14.75 -20.91 -12.92
N SER A 125 15.53 -20.22 -13.76
CA SER A 125 17.00 -20.25 -13.73
C SER A 125 17.59 -19.70 -12.44
N ARG A 126 16.84 -18.87 -11.70
CA ARG A 126 17.21 -18.36 -10.37
C ARG A 126 16.78 -19.30 -9.23
N GLY A 127 16.10 -20.40 -9.54
CA GLY A 127 15.62 -21.40 -8.58
C GLY A 127 14.27 -21.08 -7.93
N LEU A 128 13.54 -20.07 -8.43
CA LEU A 128 12.22 -19.70 -7.88
C LEU A 128 11.08 -20.57 -8.44
N GLY A 129 11.33 -21.28 -9.54
CA GLY A 129 10.31 -21.98 -10.32
C GLY A 129 9.60 -21.07 -11.33
N ARG A 130 8.93 -21.66 -12.33
CA ARG A 130 8.13 -20.88 -13.29
C ARG A 130 6.83 -20.44 -12.62
N PRO A 131 6.38 -19.19 -12.80
CA PRO A 131 5.05 -18.77 -12.39
C PRO A 131 3.99 -19.54 -13.17
N ASP A 132 2.89 -19.88 -12.50
CA ASP A 132 1.63 -20.08 -13.22
C ASP A 132 1.11 -18.75 -13.79
N PHE A 133 0.04 -18.81 -14.60
CA PHE A 133 -0.52 -17.62 -15.21
C PHE A 133 -0.89 -16.54 -14.18
N ARG A 134 -1.44 -16.96 -13.03
CA ARG A 134 -1.93 -16.08 -11.98
C ARG A 134 -0.77 -15.34 -11.31
N GLN A 135 0.25 -16.07 -10.91
CA GLN A 135 1.48 -15.53 -10.34
C GLN A 135 2.15 -14.58 -11.32
N SER A 136 2.20 -14.90 -12.62
CA SER A 136 2.76 -14.01 -13.64
C SER A 136 2.01 -12.67 -13.70
N LEU A 137 0.68 -12.71 -13.74
CA LEU A 137 -0.15 -11.52 -13.74
C LEU A 137 0.07 -10.67 -12.47
N GLU A 138 0.13 -11.29 -11.29
CA GLU A 138 0.36 -10.59 -10.02
C GLU A 138 1.73 -9.91 -9.99
N LEU A 139 2.78 -10.60 -10.42
CA LEU A 139 4.12 -10.03 -10.55
C LEU A 139 4.14 -8.85 -11.53
N ALA A 140 3.42 -8.95 -12.65
CA ALA A 140 3.29 -7.87 -13.62
C ALA A 140 2.57 -6.64 -13.05
N ILE A 141 1.47 -6.86 -12.32
CA ILE A 141 0.70 -5.80 -11.64
C ILE A 141 1.56 -5.13 -10.57
N GLY A 142 2.30 -5.91 -9.77
CA GLY A 142 3.26 -5.40 -8.79
C GLY A 142 4.47 -4.70 -9.39
N GLY A 143 4.64 -4.76 -10.71
CA GLY A 143 5.79 -4.19 -11.41
C GLY A 143 7.11 -4.85 -11.00
N VAL A 144 7.09 -6.15 -10.70
CA VAL A 144 8.28 -6.89 -10.27
C VAL A 144 9.30 -6.96 -11.41
N THR A 145 10.56 -6.70 -11.08
CA THR A 145 11.70 -6.80 -11.99
C THR A 145 12.67 -7.89 -11.52
N LEU A 146 13.48 -8.43 -12.42
CA LEU A 146 14.57 -9.34 -12.06
C LEU A 146 15.56 -8.68 -11.11
N ALA A 147 15.78 -7.37 -11.25
CA ALA A 147 16.60 -6.61 -10.31
C ALA A 147 16.00 -6.62 -8.89
N PHE A 148 14.68 -6.50 -8.76
CA PHE A 148 14.01 -6.62 -7.47
C PHE A 148 14.10 -8.04 -6.90
N ILE A 149 13.93 -9.08 -7.73
CA ILE A 149 14.16 -10.47 -7.32
C ILE A 149 15.58 -10.65 -6.79
N ASP A 150 16.59 -10.15 -7.51
CA ASP A 150 17.99 -10.26 -7.12
C ASP A 150 18.29 -9.45 -5.83
N GLN A 151 17.55 -8.37 -5.57
CA GLN A 151 17.58 -7.66 -4.29
C GLN A 151 17.00 -8.49 -3.15
N LEU A 152 15.83 -9.11 -3.32
CA LEU A 152 15.18 -9.93 -2.29
C LEU A 152 16.00 -11.17 -1.92
N ARG A 153 16.69 -11.77 -2.89
CA ARG A 153 17.57 -12.94 -2.67
C ARG A 153 18.78 -12.66 -1.77
N ARG A 154 19.13 -11.40 -1.51
CA ARG A 154 20.21 -11.06 -0.55
C ARG A 154 19.83 -11.38 0.89
N PHE A 155 18.55 -11.57 1.15
CA PHE A 155 17.96 -11.61 2.48
C PHE A 155 17.26 -12.94 2.74
N THR A 156 16.49 -13.45 1.77
CA THR A 156 15.73 -14.69 1.92
C THR A 156 16.41 -15.86 1.19
N GLN A 157 16.86 -16.88 1.93
CA GLN A 157 17.29 -18.16 1.35
C GLN A 157 16.04 -19.00 1.01
N HIS A 158 16.03 -19.62 -0.17
CA HIS A 158 14.92 -20.46 -0.67
C HIS A 158 13.58 -19.73 -0.82
N MET A 159 13.53 -18.80 -1.78
CA MET A 159 12.31 -18.10 -2.19
C MET A 159 11.73 -18.75 -3.44
N THR A 160 10.40 -18.95 -3.48
CA THR A 160 9.69 -19.41 -4.68
C THR A 160 8.97 -18.25 -5.38
N THR A 161 8.51 -18.50 -6.61
CA THR A 161 7.69 -17.53 -7.34
C THR A 161 6.35 -17.25 -6.64
N ALA A 162 5.76 -18.26 -6.00
CA ALA A 162 4.55 -18.11 -5.19
C ALA A 162 4.79 -17.16 -3.99
N ASP A 163 5.96 -17.23 -3.36
CA ASP A 163 6.28 -16.36 -2.22
C ASP A 163 6.36 -14.89 -2.64
N VAL A 164 6.97 -14.60 -3.80
CA VAL A 164 7.06 -13.24 -4.32
C VAL A 164 5.68 -12.72 -4.72
N ALA A 165 4.88 -13.55 -5.40
CA ALA A 165 3.53 -13.18 -5.81
C ALA A 165 2.66 -12.84 -4.60
N ARG A 166 2.69 -13.67 -3.55
CA ARG A 166 2.05 -13.38 -2.26
C ARG A 166 2.56 -12.08 -1.65
N ALA A 167 3.86 -11.84 -1.62
CA ALA A 167 4.38 -10.59 -1.05
C ALA A 167 3.85 -9.35 -1.78
N VAL A 168 3.75 -9.41 -3.11
CA VAL A 168 3.15 -8.36 -3.93
C VAL A 168 1.66 -8.17 -3.64
N GLU A 169 0.91 -9.25 -3.46
CA GLU A 169 -0.52 -9.22 -3.08
C GLU A 169 -0.73 -8.46 -1.76
N HIS A 170 0.13 -8.71 -0.78
CA HIS A 170 0.17 -8.01 0.50
C HIS A 170 0.73 -6.58 0.39
N GLY A 171 1.11 -6.12 -0.81
CA GLY A 171 1.55 -4.75 -1.09
C GLY A 171 3.04 -4.49 -0.89
N VAL A 172 3.87 -5.54 -0.77
CA VAL A 172 5.33 -5.43 -0.78
C VAL A 172 5.80 -5.11 -2.20
N THR A 173 6.09 -3.83 -2.44
CA THR A 173 6.57 -3.35 -3.75
C THR A 173 8.06 -3.05 -3.73
N GLN A 174 8.70 -3.09 -4.91
CA GLN A 174 10.10 -2.67 -5.06
C GLN A 174 10.35 -1.26 -4.50
N ARG A 175 9.42 -0.32 -4.77
CA ARG A 175 9.49 1.05 -4.27
C ARG A 175 9.49 1.08 -2.74
N TRP A 176 8.57 0.36 -2.10
CA TRP A 176 8.48 0.35 -0.64
C TRP A 176 9.72 -0.27 0.02
N VAL A 177 10.26 -1.37 -0.54
CA VAL A 177 11.50 -1.96 -0.04
C VAL A 177 12.69 -0.99 -0.19
N ALA A 178 12.76 -0.22 -1.29
CA ALA A 178 13.75 0.82 -1.46
C ALA A 178 13.56 1.99 -0.46
N ASP A 179 12.31 2.38 -0.20
CA ASP A 179 11.98 3.41 0.78
C ASP A 179 12.40 2.99 2.20
N LEU A 180 12.16 1.74 2.61
CA LEU A 180 12.66 1.19 3.87
C LEU A 180 14.19 1.27 3.95
N ALA A 181 14.89 0.85 2.89
CA ALA A 181 16.34 0.90 2.85
C ALA A 181 16.86 2.34 2.95
N SER A 182 16.15 3.33 2.39
CA SER A 182 16.51 4.75 2.46
C SER A 182 16.45 5.33 3.88
N VAL A 183 15.59 4.76 4.74
CA VAL A 183 15.48 5.14 6.17
C VAL A 183 16.25 4.19 7.09
N GLY A 184 17.17 3.40 6.52
CA GLY A 184 18.11 2.55 7.25
C GLY A 184 17.62 1.14 7.55
N TYR A 185 16.45 0.74 7.04
CA TYR A 185 15.87 -0.59 7.30
C TYR A 185 16.13 -1.54 6.13
N ARG A 186 17.03 -2.49 6.36
CA ARG A 186 17.21 -3.67 5.51
C ARG A 186 16.59 -4.86 6.25
N VAL A 187 15.59 -5.47 5.62
CA VAL A 187 14.79 -6.54 6.22
C VAL A 187 15.28 -7.86 5.66
N ASP A 188 15.63 -8.78 6.55
CA ASP A 188 16.32 -10.02 6.19
C ASP A 188 15.36 -11.17 5.81
N SER A 189 14.04 -10.91 5.75
CA SER A 189 13.04 -11.93 5.44
C SER A 189 11.86 -11.35 4.66
N LEU A 190 11.43 -12.08 3.62
CA LEU A 190 10.21 -11.75 2.87
C LEU A 190 8.96 -11.80 3.77
N ASP A 191 8.89 -12.74 4.71
CA ASP A 191 7.77 -12.81 5.65
C ASP A 191 7.74 -11.60 6.59
N GLN A 192 8.90 -11.09 6.99
CA GLN A 192 8.96 -9.88 7.81
C GLN A 192 8.51 -8.64 7.01
N LEU A 193 8.87 -8.54 5.72
CA LEU A 193 8.35 -7.50 4.83
C LEU A 193 6.82 -7.57 4.72
N VAL A 194 6.26 -8.77 4.52
CA VAL A 194 4.80 -8.97 4.46
C VAL A 194 4.14 -8.54 5.77
N ARG A 195 4.62 -9.02 6.92
CA ARG A 195 4.06 -8.63 8.23
C ARG A 195 4.11 -7.12 8.45
N MET A 196 5.26 -6.48 8.19
CA MET A 196 5.37 -5.03 8.32
C MET A 196 4.34 -4.31 7.44
N ARG A 197 4.10 -4.81 6.23
CA ARG A 197 3.14 -4.21 5.31
C ARG A 197 1.69 -4.39 5.78
N ASP A 198 1.32 -5.60 6.18
CA ASP A 198 -0.03 -5.94 6.66
C ASP A 198 -0.43 -5.16 7.91
N HIS A 199 0.54 -4.96 8.81
CA HIS A 199 0.35 -4.22 10.05
C HIS A 199 0.52 -2.69 9.87
N GLY A 200 0.72 -2.24 8.63
CA GLY A 200 0.69 -0.83 8.27
C GLY A 200 1.91 -0.03 8.72
N VAL A 201 3.09 -0.66 8.75
CA VAL A 201 4.38 0.02 8.92
C VAL A 201 4.71 0.78 7.64
N THR A 202 4.64 2.10 7.70
CA THR A 202 4.95 3.00 6.57
C THR A 202 6.29 3.68 6.75
N THR A 203 6.92 4.09 5.65
CA THR A 203 8.16 4.89 5.68
C THR A 203 7.97 6.20 6.47
N ASP A 204 6.80 6.81 6.37
CA ASP A 204 6.48 8.04 7.11
C ASP A 204 6.36 7.77 8.62
N MET A 205 5.75 6.66 9.02
CA MET A 205 5.74 6.23 10.43
C MET A 205 7.18 6.04 10.94
N ILE A 206 8.05 5.37 10.18
CA ILE A 206 9.45 5.16 10.57
C ILE A 206 10.18 6.50 10.73
N LYS A 207 10.03 7.42 9.77
CA LYS A 207 10.63 8.76 9.84
C LYS A 207 10.14 9.53 11.06
N ALA A 208 8.84 9.49 11.35
CA ALA A 208 8.26 10.16 12.50
C ALA A 208 8.84 9.63 13.82
N VAL A 209 8.94 8.31 13.96
CA VAL A 209 9.52 7.63 15.12
C VAL A 209 11.01 8.01 15.28
N GLN A 210 11.78 7.99 14.18
CA GLN A 210 13.19 8.43 14.18
C GLN A 210 13.36 9.91 14.54
N ASN A 211 12.49 10.79 14.03
CA ASN A 211 12.50 12.23 14.31
C ASN A 211 12.16 12.52 15.77
N ALA A 212 11.34 11.69 16.40
CA ALA A 212 11.07 11.74 17.82
C ALA A 212 12.20 11.19 18.71
N GLY A 213 13.30 10.74 18.11
CA GLY A 213 14.51 10.28 18.82
C GLY A 213 14.61 8.76 18.97
N TYR A 214 13.60 8.00 18.56
CA TYR A 214 13.61 6.53 18.58
C TYR A 214 14.36 6.00 17.35
N ARG A 215 15.68 5.91 17.49
CA ARG A 215 16.56 5.39 16.43
C ARG A 215 16.90 3.93 16.68
N ASN A 216 17.25 3.21 15.61
CA ASN A 216 17.70 1.81 15.65
C ASN A 216 16.66 0.83 16.24
N LEU A 217 15.38 1.14 16.13
CA LEU A 217 14.32 0.17 16.45
C LEU A 217 14.44 -1.02 15.49
N SER A 218 14.25 -2.24 15.98
CA SER A 218 14.15 -3.42 15.13
C SER A 218 12.86 -3.39 14.29
N PRO A 219 12.75 -4.18 13.21
CA PRO A 219 11.49 -4.33 12.49
C PRO A 219 10.34 -4.82 13.40
N ASP A 220 10.64 -5.65 14.40
CA ASP A 220 9.63 -6.15 15.34
C ASP A 220 9.17 -5.05 16.32
N ASP A 221 10.05 -4.12 16.72
CA ASP A 221 9.66 -2.93 17.49
C ASP A 221 8.74 -2.01 16.67
N LEU A 222 9.05 -1.82 15.38
CA LEU A 222 8.21 -1.03 14.48
C LEU A 222 6.83 -1.67 14.29
N LEU A 223 6.79 -3.00 14.16
CA LEU A 223 5.55 -3.77 14.08
C LEU A 223 4.71 -3.56 15.34
N ARG A 224 5.33 -3.72 16.51
CA ARG A 224 4.67 -3.51 17.81
C ARG A 224 4.11 -2.09 17.94
N LEU A 225 4.88 -1.06 17.58
CA LEU A 225 4.36 0.32 17.57
C LEU A 225 3.16 0.48 16.64
N ALA A 226 3.19 -0.13 15.46
CA ALA A 226 2.12 -0.03 14.47
C ALA A 226 0.83 -0.69 14.95
N ASP A 227 0.95 -1.89 15.53
CA ASP A 227 -0.15 -2.73 16.06
C ASP A 227 -0.90 -2.05 17.19
N HIS A 228 -0.16 -1.42 18.09
CA HIS A 228 -0.71 -0.70 19.22
C HIS A 228 -1.12 0.74 18.86
N GLY A 229 -1.07 1.11 17.58
CA GLY A 229 -1.53 2.42 17.10
C GLY A 229 -0.65 3.59 17.56
N VAL A 230 0.60 3.33 17.93
CA VAL A 230 1.61 4.34 18.24
C VAL A 230 2.11 4.95 16.93
N ARG A 231 1.41 6.00 16.48
CA ARG A 231 1.71 6.76 15.25
C ARG A 231 2.36 8.11 15.59
N GLU A 232 2.85 8.81 14.57
CA GLU A 232 3.47 10.14 14.67
C GLU A 232 2.70 11.11 15.59
N ARG A 233 1.38 11.21 15.40
CA ARG A 233 0.53 12.10 16.20
C ARG A 233 0.65 11.83 17.70
N TYR A 234 0.64 10.56 18.09
CA TYR A 234 0.63 10.15 19.50
C TYR A 234 1.99 10.43 20.15
N ILE A 235 3.07 10.16 19.41
CA ILE A 235 4.43 10.45 19.87
C ILE A 235 4.61 11.97 20.04
N THR A 236 4.09 12.76 19.10
CA THR A 236 4.14 14.23 19.16
C THR A 236 3.34 14.77 20.34
N GLU A 237 2.14 14.24 20.58
CA GLU A 237 1.27 14.56 21.71
C GLU A 237 1.97 14.28 23.06
N MET A 238 2.52 13.08 23.25
CA MET A 238 3.22 12.73 24.50
C MET A 238 4.41 13.65 24.78
N ARG A 239 5.19 14.00 23.74
CA ARG A 239 6.30 14.95 23.86
C ARG A 239 5.80 16.35 24.24
N ALA A 240 4.71 16.82 23.65
CA ALA A 240 4.08 18.10 24.01
C ALA A 240 3.55 18.11 25.45
N GLY A 241 3.10 16.95 25.95
CA GLY A 241 2.72 16.75 27.35
C GLY A 241 3.90 16.66 28.34
N GLY A 242 5.15 16.82 27.88
CA GLY A 242 6.36 16.78 28.71
C GLY A 242 7.02 15.41 28.80
N TYR A 243 6.49 14.37 28.16
CA TYR A 243 7.02 13.01 28.18
C TYR A 243 8.01 12.78 27.04
N THR A 244 9.17 13.44 27.10
CA THR A 244 10.15 13.44 25.99
C THR A 244 11.09 12.24 25.96
N ASN A 245 11.16 11.48 27.07
CA ASN A 245 12.15 10.42 27.30
C ASN A 245 11.49 9.05 27.56
N LEU A 246 10.34 8.79 26.95
CA LEU A 246 9.70 7.48 27.01
C LEU A 246 10.46 6.48 26.14
N THR A 247 10.54 5.22 26.54
CA THR A 247 10.95 4.12 25.65
C THR A 247 9.84 3.77 24.65
N ALA A 248 10.17 3.02 23.60
CA ALA A 248 9.15 2.53 22.65
C ALA A 248 8.10 1.67 23.36
N ASP A 249 8.52 0.81 24.29
CA ASP A 249 7.59 0.01 25.11
C ASP A 249 6.71 0.88 26.00
N GLN A 250 7.24 1.93 26.62
CA GLN A 250 6.43 2.85 27.43
C GLN A 250 5.38 3.57 26.57
N LEU A 251 5.71 3.96 25.33
CA LEU A 251 4.72 4.52 24.42
C LEU A 251 3.58 3.53 24.12
N VAL A 252 3.93 2.26 23.87
CA VAL A 252 2.96 1.20 23.63
C VAL A 252 2.05 1.02 24.84
N VAL A 253 2.62 0.82 26.03
CA VAL A 253 1.84 0.58 27.24
C VAL A 253 0.97 1.81 27.56
N MET A 254 1.50 3.03 27.52
CA MET A 254 0.68 4.23 27.72
C MET A 254 -0.47 4.34 26.71
N ARG A 255 -0.23 3.94 25.45
CA ARG A 255 -1.24 3.98 24.40
C ARG A 255 -2.36 2.96 24.65
N ASP A 256 -1.99 1.75 25.04
CA ASP A 256 -2.92 0.65 25.36
C ASP A 256 -3.80 0.99 26.56
N HIS A 257 -3.22 1.65 27.57
CA HIS A 257 -3.95 2.14 28.74
C HIS A 257 -4.78 3.40 28.44
N GLY A 258 -4.72 3.93 27.22
CA GLY A 258 -5.51 5.09 26.79
C GLY A 258 -5.07 6.41 27.44
N ILE A 259 -3.79 6.54 27.77
CA ILE A 259 -3.21 7.79 28.25
C ILE A 259 -3.18 8.79 27.09
N SER A 260 -3.72 9.99 27.32
CA SER A 260 -3.76 11.08 26.35
C SER A 260 -3.24 12.37 26.97
N THR A 261 -2.89 13.36 26.14
CA THR A 261 -2.55 14.70 26.61
C THR A 261 -3.70 15.37 27.35
N ASP A 262 -4.95 15.04 27.01
CA ASP A 262 -6.13 15.54 27.71
C ASP A 262 -6.17 15.00 29.15
N PHE A 263 -5.96 13.69 29.33
CA PHE A 263 -5.90 13.08 30.66
C PHE A 263 -4.75 13.64 31.50
N ILE A 264 -3.57 13.83 30.89
CA ILE A 264 -2.41 14.45 31.53
C ILE A 264 -2.74 15.90 31.94
N GLY A 265 -3.37 16.68 31.05
CA GLY A 265 -3.75 18.07 31.31
C GLY A 265 -4.79 18.21 32.41
N GLU A 266 -5.77 17.30 32.43
CA GLU A 266 -6.78 17.17 33.47
C GLU A 266 -6.17 16.94 34.87
N LEU A 267 -5.24 15.99 34.99
CA LEU A 267 -4.52 15.72 36.25
C LEU A 267 -3.65 16.91 36.66
N ALA A 268 -2.96 17.55 35.70
CA ALA A 268 -2.14 18.73 35.95
C ALA A 268 -2.98 19.92 36.47
N ALA A 269 -4.20 20.09 35.96
CA ALA A 269 -5.15 21.10 36.42
C ALA A 269 -5.68 20.81 37.84
N ALA A 270 -5.81 19.53 38.20
CA ALA A 270 -6.15 19.07 39.54
C ALA A 270 -4.98 19.12 40.54
N GLY A 271 -3.79 19.55 40.09
CA GLY A 271 -2.60 19.73 40.94
C GLY A 271 -1.56 18.61 40.84
N TYR A 272 -1.86 17.52 40.12
CA TYR A 272 -0.96 16.39 39.93
C TYR A 272 -0.13 16.55 38.65
N LYS A 273 1.01 17.22 38.78
CA LYS A 273 1.90 17.57 37.65
C LYS A 273 3.12 16.64 37.60
N ASN A 274 3.67 16.47 36.39
CA ASN A 274 4.91 15.71 36.15
C ASN A 274 4.86 14.27 36.67
N LEU A 275 3.69 13.64 36.60
CA LEU A 275 3.54 12.25 37.03
C LEU A 275 4.37 11.33 36.12
N PRO A 276 5.14 10.38 36.66
CA PRO A 276 5.79 9.37 35.84
C PRO A 276 4.74 8.48 35.15
N ALA A 277 5.15 7.81 34.08
CA ALA A 277 4.24 7.06 33.21
C ALA A 277 3.47 5.96 33.95
N ASP A 278 4.13 5.26 34.88
CA ASP A 278 3.53 4.24 35.75
C ASP A 278 2.40 4.78 36.62
N GLN A 279 2.57 5.98 37.18
CA GLN A 279 1.50 6.64 37.95
C GLN A 279 0.33 7.07 37.07
N LEU A 280 0.59 7.58 35.87
CA LEU A 280 -0.49 7.89 34.93
C LEU A 280 -1.31 6.64 34.58
N MET A 281 -0.62 5.51 34.32
CA MET A 281 -1.26 4.24 34.02
C MET A 281 -2.09 3.74 35.20
N ALA A 282 -1.52 3.75 36.42
CA ALA A 282 -2.25 3.35 37.62
C ALA A 282 -3.54 4.18 37.83
N LEU A 283 -3.45 5.50 37.76
CA LEU A 283 -4.63 6.38 37.90
C LEU A 283 -5.68 6.07 36.82
N ARG A 284 -5.25 5.84 35.58
CA ARG A 284 -6.16 5.54 34.47
C ARG A 284 -6.85 4.19 34.65
N ASP A 285 -6.10 3.16 35.06
CA ASP A 285 -6.59 1.80 35.28
C ASP A 285 -7.57 1.72 36.45
N HIS A 286 -7.32 2.51 37.49
CA HIS A 286 -8.22 2.65 38.63
C HIS A 286 -9.41 3.59 38.35
N GLY A 287 -9.51 4.16 37.15
CA GLY A 287 -10.62 5.03 36.76
C GLY A 287 -10.62 6.38 37.51
N VAL A 288 -9.47 6.82 38.01
CA VAL A 288 -9.33 8.10 38.68
C VAL A 288 -9.60 9.22 37.67
N SER A 289 -10.67 9.97 37.93
CA SER A 289 -11.09 11.10 37.11
C SER A 289 -10.95 12.41 37.88
N THR A 290 -10.88 13.53 37.16
CA THR A 290 -10.91 14.87 37.78
C THR A 290 -12.16 15.10 38.63
N ARG A 291 -13.29 14.49 38.23
CA ARG A 291 -14.52 14.48 39.04
C ARG A 291 -14.32 13.75 40.37
N PHE A 292 -13.74 12.54 40.36
CA PHE A 292 -13.46 11.78 41.57
C PHE A 292 -12.55 12.57 42.54
N ILE A 293 -11.48 13.17 42.02
CA ILE A 293 -10.59 14.03 42.80
C ILE A 293 -11.35 15.23 43.41
N ALA A 294 -12.23 15.88 42.63
CA ALA A 294 -13.03 17.00 43.12
C ALA A 294 -14.05 16.59 44.20
N ASP A 295 -14.68 15.42 44.06
CA ASP A 295 -15.62 14.87 45.03
C ASP A 295 -14.92 14.56 46.37
N LEU A 296 -13.70 14.02 46.34
CA LEU A 296 -12.87 13.80 47.54
C LEU A 296 -12.50 15.13 48.22
N ALA A 297 -12.10 16.14 47.44
CA ALA A 297 -11.79 17.47 47.95
C ALA A 297 -13.01 18.14 48.61
N ALA A 298 -14.21 17.98 48.03
CA ALA A 298 -15.47 18.48 48.58
C ALA A 298 -15.88 17.75 49.86
N ALA A 299 -15.57 16.45 49.98
CA ALA A 299 -15.77 15.66 51.19
C ALA A 299 -14.74 15.97 52.31
N GLY A 300 -13.75 16.83 52.04
CA GLY A 300 -12.77 17.28 53.01
C GLY A 300 -11.43 16.56 52.97
N TYR A 301 -11.25 15.59 52.07
CA TYR A 301 -9.96 14.94 51.83
C TYR A 301 -9.08 15.86 50.96
N LYS A 302 -8.07 16.48 51.57
CA LYS A 302 -7.18 17.45 50.91
C LYS A 302 -5.75 16.95 50.89
N ASN A 303 -4.96 17.41 49.91
CA ASN A 303 -3.54 17.09 49.74
C ASN A 303 -3.27 15.58 49.63
N LEU A 304 -4.18 14.85 48.97
CA LEU A 304 -3.98 13.44 48.65
C LEU A 304 -2.77 13.31 47.71
N SER A 305 -1.92 12.35 47.98
CA SER A 305 -0.88 11.91 47.05
C SER A 305 -1.51 11.05 45.94
N VAL A 306 -0.73 10.74 44.90
CA VAL A 306 -1.18 9.80 43.86
C VAL A 306 -1.49 8.42 44.45
N ASP A 307 -0.73 7.97 45.44
CA ASP A 307 -0.93 6.67 46.08
C ASP A 307 -2.18 6.62 46.96
N ASP A 308 -2.70 7.78 47.38
CA ASP A 308 -3.96 7.89 48.13
C ASP A 308 -5.21 7.87 47.23
N LEU A 309 -5.04 8.10 45.91
CA LEU A 309 -6.11 8.15 44.91
C LEU A 309 -6.40 6.78 44.31
#